data_AF-A0A7J3W598-F1
#
_entry.id   AF-A0A7J3W598-F1
#
_cell.length_a   1.000
_cell.length_b   1.000
_cell.length_c   1.000
_cell.angle_alpha   90.00
_cell.angle_beta   90.00
_cell.angle_gamma   90.00
#
_symmetry.space_group_name_H-M   'P 1'
#
loop_
_entity.id
_entity.type
_entity.pdbx_description
1 polymer ?
#
loop_
_entity_poly.entity_id
_entity_poly.type
_entity_poly.pdbx_seq_one_letter_code
_entity_poly.pdbx_strand_id
1 'polypeptide(L)'
;MELKRFSTLIVFYFLLFSLSFGLDVNEIRTLIGGITSVVFILAFVIILLFLGGVIKMPSIKGIPSSLILFVVLVVVLLIVPMYVPYPQYLEIPTNFKITPLPSYAAEVFKMLGLPEEWMYVPAIIYLFILPFVAIYTLVWAFLQSLGILSNVPSSINRVLAFIVAFLTIPMGWFVRFVLVLFGFMGVWSVLVFVATFAVAVFFRGLSVSTREYEEYRKLALRSKQEAQNIIKDLEAAKQGTVDIMKKAISENLEKTKAIDETAHRILNAALLSNDPDEVRKLISEAINKLRKSSS
;
A
#
# COMPACT_ATOMS: atom_id res chain seq x y z
N MET A 1 -3.44 -31.56 -8.12
CA MET A 1 -3.82 -30.55 -9.13
C MET A 1 -4.12 -31.31 -10.42
N GLU A 2 -5.36 -31.30 -10.90
CA GLU A 2 -5.85 -32.25 -11.90
C GLU A 2 -5.25 -32.02 -13.30
N LEU A 3 -4.76 -33.10 -13.92
CA LEU A 3 -4.14 -33.12 -15.25
C LEU A 3 -4.99 -32.43 -16.34
N LYS A 4 -6.32 -32.45 -16.18
CA LYS A 4 -7.28 -31.78 -17.08
C LYS A 4 -7.13 -30.26 -17.11
N ARG A 5 -6.80 -29.61 -15.99
CA ARG A 5 -6.59 -28.16 -15.94
C ARG A 5 -5.30 -27.74 -16.65
N PHE A 6 -4.28 -28.61 -16.65
CA PHE A 6 -3.02 -28.35 -17.34
C PHE A 6 -3.16 -28.47 -18.87
N SER A 7 -3.91 -29.47 -19.35
CA SER A 7 -4.21 -29.63 -20.78
C SER A 7 -4.96 -28.42 -21.36
N THR A 8 -5.94 -27.89 -20.62
CA THR A 8 -6.72 -26.72 -21.07
C THR A 8 -5.85 -25.45 -21.17
N LEU A 9 -4.91 -25.28 -20.23
CA LEU A 9 -3.93 -24.18 -20.28
C LEU A 9 -2.97 -24.34 -21.46
N ILE A 10 -2.44 -25.54 -21.71
CA ILE A 10 -1.53 -25.80 -22.84
C ILE A 10 -2.23 -25.51 -24.17
N VAL A 11 -3.46 -26.00 -24.36
CA VAL A 11 -4.23 -25.75 -25.59
C VAL A 11 -4.48 -24.26 -25.78
N PHE A 12 -4.82 -23.53 -24.72
CA PHE A 12 -5.02 -22.08 -24.77
C PHE A 12 -3.74 -21.32 -25.17
N TYR A 13 -2.58 -21.69 -24.60
CA TYR A 13 -1.29 -21.11 -24.97
C TYR A 13 -0.89 -21.47 -26.40
N PHE A 14 -1.18 -22.68 -26.86
CA PHE A 14 -0.89 -23.10 -28.23
C PHE A 14 -1.76 -22.36 -29.25
N LEU A 15 -3.02 -22.05 -28.89
CA LEU A 15 -3.95 -21.25 -29.70
C LEU A 15 -3.55 -19.77 -29.74
N LEU A 16 -3.07 -19.21 -28.63
CA LEU A 16 -2.46 -17.87 -28.60
C LEU A 16 -1.18 -17.81 -29.43
N PHE A 17 -0.38 -18.88 -29.41
CA PHE A 17 0.86 -18.98 -30.19
C PHE A 17 0.60 -19.18 -31.68
N SER A 18 -0.45 -19.89 -32.07
CA SER A 18 -0.82 -20.03 -33.49
C SER A 18 -1.38 -18.72 -34.08
N LEU A 19 -2.08 -17.91 -33.27
CA LEU A 19 -2.51 -16.56 -33.65
C LEU A 19 -1.33 -15.61 -33.93
N SER A 20 -0.14 -15.84 -33.36
CA SER A 20 1.05 -15.02 -33.63
C SER A 20 1.74 -15.29 -34.98
N PHE A 21 1.38 -16.36 -35.71
CA PHE A 21 1.97 -16.64 -37.03
C PHE A 21 1.33 -15.86 -38.19
N GLY A 22 0.25 -15.12 -37.96
CA GLY A 22 -0.43 -14.29 -38.97
C GLY A 22 -0.06 -12.80 -38.94
N LEU A 23 0.87 -12.38 -38.09
CA LEU A 23 1.19 -10.97 -37.85
C LEU A 23 2.32 -10.49 -38.77
N ASP A 24 2.16 -9.30 -39.32
CA ASP A 24 3.19 -8.61 -40.11
C ASP A 24 4.44 -8.33 -39.23
N VAL A 25 5.63 -8.21 -39.83
CA VAL A 25 6.91 -8.05 -39.11
C VAL A 25 6.89 -6.80 -38.20
N ASN A 26 6.14 -5.77 -38.60
CA ASN A 26 5.90 -4.58 -37.78
C ASN A 26 5.00 -4.87 -36.57
N GLU A 27 3.95 -5.69 -36.75
CA GLU A 27 3.06 -6.08 -35.65
C GLU A 27 3.78 -7.00 -34.66
N ILE A 28 4.65 -7.89 -35.13
CA ILE A 28 5.53 -8.72 -34.31
C ILE A 28 6.46 -7.84 -33.45
N ARG A 29 7.01 -6.75 -33.99
CA ARG A 29 7.82 -5.80 -33.19
C ARG A 29 7.02 -5.14 -32.08
N THR A 30 5.79 -4.68 -32.36
CA THR A 30 4.90 -4.13 -31.33
C THR A 30 4.46 -5.16 -30.30
N LEU A 31 4.20 -6.39 -30.73
CA LEU A 31 3.80 -7.49 -29.85
C LEU A 31 4.96 -7.94 -28.96
N ILE A 32 6.18 -8.03 -29.50
CA ILE A 32 7.41 -8.25 -28.72
C ILE A 32 7.63 -7.09 -27.75
N GLY A 33 7.43 -5.84 -28.17
CA GLY A 33 7.51 -4.67 -27.27
C GLY A 33 6.51 -4.75 -26.11
N GLY A 34 5.27 -5.16 -26.40
CA GLY A 34 4.22 -5.37 -25.40
C GLY A 34 4.53 -6.53 -24.45
N ILE A 35 4.92 -7.69 -24.98
CA ILE A 35 5.28 -8.87 -24.20
C ILE A 35 6.51 -8.58 -23.34
N THR A 36 7.50 -7.85 -23.85
CA THR A 36 8.70 -7.49 -23.08
C THR A 36 8.33 -6.66 -21.84
N SER A 37 7.39 -5.73 -21.99
CA SER A 37 6.85 -4.92 -20.89
C SER A 37 6.12 -5.78 -19.85
N VAL A 38 5.30 -6.74 -20.31
CA VAL A 38 4.55 -7.66 -19.43
C VAL A 38 5.47 -8.64 -18.71
N VAL A 39 6.45 -9.22 -19.39
CA VAL A 39 7.48 -10.09 -18.81
C VAL A 39 8.30 -9.33 -17.77
N PHE A 40 8.59 -8.05 -18.03
CA PHE A 40 9.30 -7.20 -17.09
C PHE A 40 8.49 -6.91 -15.81
N ILE A 41 7.20 -6.57 -15.95
CA ILE A 41 6.30 -6.39 -14.80
C ILE A 41 6.20 -7.69 -14.00
N LEU A 42 6.07 -8.84 -14.66
CA LEU A 42 6.05 -10.16 -14.01
C LEU A 42 7.35 -10.46 -13.26
N ALA A 43 8.50 -10.25 -13.88
CA ALA A 43 9.80 -10.43 -13.24
C ALA A 43 9.96 -9.51 -12.02
N PHE A 44 9.51 -8.26 -12.13
CA PHE A 44 9.55 -7.28 -11.05
C PHE A 44 8.61 -7.64 -9.90
N VAL A 45 7.38 -8.09 -10.17
CA VAL A 45 6.44 -8.58 -9.16
C VAL A 45 7.02 -9.81 -8.45
N ILE A 46 7.67 -10.72 -9.17
CA ILE A 46 8.36 -11.88 -8.58
C ILE A 46 9.48 -11.41 -7.64
N ILE A 47 10.29 -10.42 -8.05
CA ILE A 47 11.34 -9.83 -7.21
C ILE A 47 10.75 -9.16 -5.95
N LEU A 48 9.61 -8.47 -6.06
CA LEU A 48 8.94 -7.85 -4.92
C LEU A 48 8.33 -8.88 -3.96
N LEU A 49 7.71 -9.94 -4.47
CA LEU A 49 7.24 -11.07 -3.66
C LEU A 49 8.40 -11.77 -2.96
N PHE A 50 9.58 -11.74 -3.57
CA PHE A 50 10.82 -12.24 -3.01
C PHE A 50 11.35 -11.36 -1.86
N LEU A 51 11.44 -10.05 -2.10
CA LEU A 51 11.85 -9.04 -1.11
C LEU A 51 10.89 -8.96 0.08
N GLY A 52 9.59 -9.06 -0.16
CA GLY A 52 8.54 -9.06 0.86
C GLY A 52 8.45 -10.35 1.67
N GLY A 53 9.29 -11.35 1.40
CA GLY A 53 9.30 -12.62 2.11
C GLY A 53 8.08 -13.51 1.86
N VAL A 54 7.25 -13.18 0.86
CA VAL A 54 6.05 -13.94 0.48
C VAL A 54 6.46 -15.26 -0.17
N ILE A 55 7.50 -15.23 -1.00
CA ILE A 55 8.12 -16.42 -1.59
C ILE A 55 9.42 -16.70 -0.85
N LYS A 56 9.43 -17.75 -0.01
CA LYS A 56 10.67 -18.25 0.59
C LYS A 56 11.46 -18.99 -0.49
N MET A 57 12.63 -18.49 -0.96
CA MET A 57 13.45 -19.33 -1.84
C MET A 57 13.83 -20.60 -1.06
N PRO A 58 13.82 -21.75 -1.73
CA PRO A 58 14.64 -22.86 -1.25
C PRO A 58 16.07 -22.34 -1.20
N SER A 59 16.62 -22.22 0.01
CA SER A 59 17.98 -21.75 0.21
C SER A 59 18.90 -22.72 -0.51
N ILE A 60 19.37 -22.32 -1.70
CA ILE A 60 20.36 -23.08 -2.46
C ILE A 60 21.62 -23.02 -1.60
N LYS A 61 21.92 -24.13 -0.93
CA LYS A 61 23.03 -24.25 0.03
C LYS A 61 24.29 -23.60 -0.55
N GLY A 62 24.68 -22.46 0.01
CA GLY A 62 25.96 -21.79 -0.28
C GLY A 62 25.88 -20.42 -0.95
N ILE A 63 24.75 -20.01 -1.55
CA ILE A 63 24.66 -18.66 -2.15
C ILE A 63 23.81 -17.75 -1.26
N PRO A 64 24.38 -16.64 -0.73
CA PRO A 64 23.61 -15.68 0.03
C PRO A 64 22.55 -15.03 -0.86
N SER A 65 21.29 -15.02 -0.40
CA SER A 65 20.15 -14.47 -1.15
C SER A 65 20.33 -13.00 -1.53
N SER A 66 21.11 -12.24 -0.75
CA SER A 66 21.50 -10.86 -1.06
C SER A 66 22.33 -10.74 -2.34
N LEU A 67 23.15 -11.74 -2.68
CA LEU A 67 23.98 -11.73 -3.89
C LEU A 67 23.12 -11.98 -5.14
N ILE A 68 22.14 -12.90 -5.06
CA ILE A 68 21.17 -13.12 -6.14
C ILE A 68 20.38 -11.83 -6.39
N LEU A 69 19.92 -11.17 -5.31
CA LEU A 69 19.20 -9.91 -5.41
C LEU A 69 20.07 -8.80 -6.03
N PHE A 70 21.33 -8.68 -5.62
CA PHE A 70 22.27 -7.73 -6.20
C PHE A 70 22.50 -7.98 -7.69
N VAL A 71 22.70 -9.24 -8.10
CA VAL A 71 22.88 -9.60 -9.51
C VAL A 71 21.63 -9.26 -10.31
N VAL A 72 20.43 -9.59 -9.81
CA VAL A 72 19.17 -9.24 -10.46
C VAL A 72 19.01 -7.72 -10.56
N LEU A 73 19.35 -6.97 -9.51
CA LEU A 73 19.32 -5.51 -9.49
C LEU A 73 20.28 -4.92 -10.55
N VAL A 74 21.51 -5.43 -10.63
CA VAL A 74 22.51 -5.00 -11.62
C VAL A 74 22.03 -5.30 -13.04
N VAL A 75 21.49 -6.50 -13.27
CA VAL A 75 20.91 -6.91 -14.55
C VAL A 75 19.75 -5.98 -14.92
N VAL A 76 18.83 -5.69 -14.00
CA VAL A 76 17.71 -4.76 -14.23
C VAL A 76 18.23 -3.35 -14.53
N LEU A 77 19.17 -2.83 -13.74
CA LEU A 77 19.70 -1.47 -13.93
C LEU A 77 20.50 -1.30 -15.22
N LEU A 78 21.14 -2.35 -15.74
CA LEU A 78 21.91 -2.28 -16.99
C LEU A 78 21.08 -2.62 -18.22
N ILE A 79 20.14 -3.57 -18.09
CA ILE A 79 19.36 -4.07 -19.23
C ILE A 79 18.15 -3.19 -19.52
N VAL A 80 17.43 -2.71 -18.50
CA VAL A 80 16.20 -1.91 -18.69
C VAL A 80 16.46 -0.62 -19.46
N PRO A 81 17.52 0.16 -19.17
CA PRO A 81 17.80 1.37 -19.95
C PRO A 81 18.01 1.10 -21.44
N MET A 82 18.42 -0.10 -21.86
CA MET A 82 18.56 -0.40 -23.29
C MET A 82 17.21 -0.41 -24.02
N TYR A 83 16.12 -0.75 -23.33
CA TYR A 83 14.78 -0.86 -23.89
C TYR A 83 13.91 0.39 -23.71
N VAL A 84 14.33 1.34 -22.88
CA VAL A 84 13.67 2.64 -22.78
C VAL A 84 14.06 3.44 -24.03
N PRO A 85 13.13 3.68 -24.99
CA PRO A 85 13.44 4.46 -26.17
C PRO A 85 13.93 5.82 -25.72
N TYR A 86 14.98 6.32 -26.38
CA TYR A 86 15.46 7.64 -26.07
C TYR A 86 14.32 8.62 -26.32
N PRO A 87 13.96 9.45 -25.34
CA PRO A 87 12.88 10.38 -25.52
C PRO A 87 13.14 11.30 -26.70
N GLN A 88 12.17 11.41 -27.61
CA GLN A 88 12.27 12.22 -28.83
C GLN A 88 12.31 13.74 -28.54
N TYR A 89 12.12 14.17 -27.29
CA TYR A 89 12.23 15.58 -26.89
C TYR A 89 13.69 16.12 -26.83
N LEU A 90 14.66 15.42 -27.42
CA LEU A 90 15.97 16.01 -27.73
C LEU A 90 15.90 17.00 -28.90
N GLU A 91 14.77 17.11 -29.60
CA GLU A 91 14.55 18.25 -30.49
C GLU A 91 14.62 19.54 -29.67
N ILE A 92 15.78 20.20 -29.77
CA ILE A 92 16.06 21.41 -29.02
C ILE A 92 14.99 22.44 -29.39
N PRO A 93 14.21 22.91 -28.40
CA PRO A 93 13.22 23.95 -28.63
C PRO A 93 13.86 25.12 -29.39
N THR A 94 13.16 25.69 -30.37
CA THR A 94 13.75 26.70 -31.26
C THR A 94 14.29 27.91 -30.51
N ASN A 95 13.70 28.23 -29.35
CA ASN A 95 14.15 29.25 -28.41
C ASN A 95 15.48 28.94 -27.70
N PHE A 96 16.07 27.76 -27.86
CA PHE A 96 17.40 27.43 -27.33
C PHE A 96 18.51 27.63 -28.39
N LYS A 97 18.14 27.85 -29.66
CA LYS A 97 19.06 28.11 -30.78
C LYS A 97 19.37 29.61 -30.97
N ILE A 98 19.48 30.36 -29.88
CA ILE A 98 19.60 31.83 -29.92
C ILE A 98 21.03 32.26 -30.28
N THR A 99 22.01 31.70 -29.59
CA THR A 99 23.41 32.14 -29.68
C THR A 99 24.30 30.95 -30.00
N PRO A 100 24.84 30.83 -31.22
CA PRO A 100 25.77 29.76 -31.54
C PRO A 100 27.06 29.94 -30.73
N LEU A 101 27.69 28.82 -30.39
CA LEU A 101 29.03 28.84 -29.80
C LEU A 101 30.04 29.42 -30.79
N PRO A 102 31.12 30.06 -30.30
CA PRO A 102 32.27 30.38 -31.13
C PRO A 102 32.76 29.13 -31.87
N SER A 103 33.19 29.29 -33.14
CA SER A 103 33.57 28.17 -34.01
C SER A 103 34.60 27.22 -33.37
N TYR A 104 35.62 27.79 -32.72
CA TYR A 104 36.65 27.01 -32.03
C TYR A 104 36.07 26.11 -30.92
N ALA A 105 35.09 26.61 -30.14
CA ALA A 105 34.48 25.86 -29.06
C ALA A 105 33.54 24.77 -29.62
N ALA A 106 32.77 25.13 -30.65
CA ALA A 106 31.90 24.19 -31.34
C ALA A 106 32.69 23.02 -31.97
N GLU A 107 33.84 23.29 -32.58
CA GLU A 107 34.72 22.25 -33.13
C GLU A 107 35.24 21.30 -32.04
N VAL A 108 35.71 21.84 -30.92
CA VAL A 108 36.14 21.01 -29.78
C VAL A 108 35.01 20.11 -29.30
N PHE A 109 33.80 20.65 -29.07
CA PHE A 109 32.66 19.85 -28.62
C PHE A 109 32.20 18.81 -29.65
N LYS A 110 32.27 19.13 -30.95
CA LYS A 110 32.01 18.17 -32.03
C LYS A 110 33.04 17.04 -32.06
N MET A 111 34.33 17.34 -31.85
CA MET A 111 35.39 16.33 -31.73
C MET A 111 35.17 15.41 -30.51
N LEU A 112 34.54 15.91 -29.45
CA LEU A 112 34.13 15.12 -28.29
C LEU A 112 32.86 14.28 -28.54
N GLY A 113 32.31 14.30 -29.76
CA GLY A 113 31.17 13.50 -30.18
C GLY A 113 29.80 14.09 -29.83
N LEU A 114 29.73 15.38 -29.51
CA LEU A 114 28.46 16.06 -29.24
C LEU A 114 27.75 16.43 -30.54
N PRO A 115 26.41 16.30 -30.59
CA PRO A 115 25.64 16.60 -31.79
C PRO A 115 25.63 18.10 -32.10
N GLU A 116 25.56 18.42 -33.38
CA GLU A 116 25.65 19.81 -33.86
C GLU A 116 24.50 20.69 -33.36
N GLU A 117 23.31 20.11 -33.15
CA GLU A 117 22.19 20.84 -32.58
C GLU A 117 22.47 21.40 -31.18
N TRP A 118 23.42 20.84 -30.42
CA TRP A 118 23.75 21.32 -29.06
C TRP A 118 24.71 22.51 -29.08
N MET A 119 25.20 22.94 -30.25
CA MET A 119 26.24 23.98 -30.37
C MET A 119 25.73 25.41 -30.17
N TYR A 120 24.74 25.58 -29.28
CA TYR A 120 24.19 26.86 -28.86
C TYR A 120 24.33 27.00 -27.35
N VAL A 121 24.57 28.22 -26.87
CA VAL A 121 24.91 28.48 -25.47
C VAL A 121 23.84 27.95 -24.50
N PRO A 122 22.53 28.20 -24.68
CA PRO A 122 21.53 27.61 -23.80
C PRO A 122 21.51 26.07 -23.91
N ALA A 123 21.52 25.53 -25.13
CA ALA A 123 21.45 24.10 -25.36
C ALA A 123 22.61 23.33 -24.68
N ILE A 124 23.86 23.76 -24.87
CA ILE A 124 25.03 23.08 -24.28
C ILE A 124 25.01 23.14 -22.75
N ILE A 125 24.53 24.24 -22.17
CA ILE A 125 24.44 24.36 -20.71
C ILE A 125 23.44 23.36 -20.14
N TYR A 126 22.24 23.30 -20.73
CA TYR A 126 21.16 22.44 -20.23
C TYR A 126 21.33 20.96 -20.57
N LEU A 127 21.85 20.63 -21.74
CA LEU A 127 21.93 19.25 -22.23
C LEU A 127 23.26 18.57 -21.92
N PHE A 128 24.33 19.33 -21.72
CA PHE A 128 25.66 18.77 -21.44
C PHE A 128 26.20 19.19 -20.08
N ILE A 129 26.40 20.50 -19.83
CA ILE A 129 27.14 20.97 -18.65
C ILE A 129 26.40 20.64 -17.35
N LEU A 130 25.11 20.95 -17.26
CA LEU A 130 24.32 20.67 -16.04
C LEU A 130 24.26 19.16 -15.73
N PRO A 131 23.88 18.28 -16.68
CA PRO A 131 23.94 16.83 -16.47
C PRO A 131 25.35 16.34 -16.11
N PHE A 132 26.39 16.87 -16.76
CA PHE A 132 27.78 16.50 -16.46
C PHE A 132 28.14 16.78 -15.01
N VAL A 133 27.89 18.00 -14.54
CA VAL A 133 28.19 18.39 -13.16
C VAL A 133 27.39 17.56 -12.16
N ALA A 134 26.12 17.25 -12.47
CA ALA A 134 25.28 16.39 -11.63
C ALA A 134 25.83 14.95 -11.53
N ILE A 135 26.20 14.33 -12.66
CA ILE A 135 26.77 12.97 -12.67
C ILE A 135 28.11 12.96 -11.95
N TYR A 136 28.97 13.94 -12.28
CA TYR A 136 30.31 14.06 -11.70
C TYR A 136 30.26 14.16 -10.18
N THR A 137 29.43 15.07 -9.65
CA THR A 137 29.30 15.27 -8.21
C THR A 137 28.73 14.04 -7.50
N LEU A 138 27.73 13.39 -8.10
CA LEU A 138 27.12 12.18 -7.55
C LEU A 138 28.12 11.01 -7.52
N VAL A 139 28.80 10.73 -8.65
CA VAL A 139 29.79 9.64 -8.73
C VAL A 139 30.95 9.93 -7.78
N TRP A 140 31.42 11.17 -7.70
CA TRP A 140 32.48 11.54 -6.78
C TRP A 140 32.08 11.30 -5.30
N ALA A 141 30.90 11.76 -4.90
CA ALA A 141 30.37 11.52 -3.55
C ALA A 141 30.22 10.03 -3.25
N PHE A 142 29.77 9.25 -4.23
CA PHE A 142 29.63 7.80 -4.10
C PHE A 142 30.97 7.08 -3.94
N LEU A 143 31.97 7.41 -4.77
CA LEU A 143 33.33 6.87 -4.66
C LEU A 143 33.97 7.21 -3.32
N GLN A 144 33.72 8.43 -2.80
CA GLN A 144 34.19 8.84 -1.49
C GLN A 144 33.49 8.08 -0.36
N SER A 145 32.18 7.87 -0.45
CA SER A 145 31.39 7.16 0.57
C SER A 145 31.69 5.66 0.61
N LEU A 146 31.99 5.03 -0.53
CA LEU A 146 32.26 3.59 -0.59
C LEU A 146 33.61 3.21 0.04
N GLY A 147 34.56 4.15 0.15
CA GLY A 147 35.85 3.89 0.79
C GLY A 147 36.73 2.84 0.11
N ILE A 148 36.33 2.31 -1.06
CA ILE A 148 37.06 1.26 -1.81
C ILE A 148 38.47 1.74 -2.18
N LEU A 149 38.65 3.04 -2.39
CA LEU A 149 39.92 3.69 -2.70
C LEU A 149 40.42 4.57 -1.54
N SER A 150 40.12 4.21 -0.29
CA SER A 150 40.51 4.98 0.90
C SER A 150 42.03 5.19 1.04
N ASN A 151 42.84 4.28 0.50
CA ASN A 151 44.31 4.36 0.50
C ASN A 151 44.88 5.20 -0.65
N VAL A 152 44.03 5.76 -1.51
CA VAL A 152 44.44 6.45 -2.74
C VAL A 152 44.16 7.95 -2.60
N PRO A 153 45.04 8.85 -3.11
CA PRO A 153 44.79 10.29 -3.10
C PRO A 153 43.41 10.66 -3.65
N SER A 154 42.70 11.58 -2.96
CA SER A 154 41.35 12.04 -3.35
C SER A 154 41.26 12.58 -4.78
N SER A 155 42.37 13.06 -5.35
CA SER A 155 42.47 13.48 -6.75
C SER A 155 42.13 12.36 -7.73
N ILE A 156 42.47 11.10 -7.43
CA ILE A 156 42.17 9.95 -8.30
C ILE A 156 40.66 9.69 -8.33
N ASN A 157 39.96 9.80 -7.19
CA ASN A 157 38.50 9.68 -7.16
C ASN A 157 37.81 10.78 -7.98
N ARG A 158 38.37 12.00 -7.97
CA ARG A 158 37.87 13.11 -8.81
C ARG A 158 38.08 12.82 -10.29
N VAL A 159 39.26 12.35 -10.69
CA VAL A 159 39.56 12.00 -12.10
C VAL A 159 38.67 10.85 -12.56
N LEU A 160 38.46 9.83 -11.72
CA LEU A 160 37.60 8.70 -12.05
C LEU A 160 36.14 9.13 -12.21
N ALA A 161 35.63 9.96 -11.31
CA ALA A 161 34.29 10.54 -11.42
C ALA A 161 34.13 11.38 -12.70
N PHE A 162 35.17 12.15 -13.07
CA PHE A 162 35.19 12.91 -14.33
C PHE A 162 35.10 11.99 -15.54
N ILE A 163 35.92 10.94 -15.60
CA ILE A 163 35.91 9.96 -16.70
C ILE A 163 34.56 9.28 -16.81
N VAL A 164 33.98 8.83 -15.70
CA VAL A 164 32.65 8.19 -15.70
C VAL A 164 31.58 9.17 -16.18
N ALA A 165 31.55 10.39 -15.66
CA ALA A 165 30.59 11.40 -16.09
C ALA A 165 30.73 11.73 -17.58
N PHE A 166 31.96 11.89 -18.05
CA PHE A 166 32.26 12.22 -19.44
C PHE A 166 31.83 11.11 -20.41
N LEU A 167 32.11 9.84 -20.08
CA LEU A 167 31.76 8.69 -20.93
C LEU A 167 30.25 8.38 -20.94
N THR A 168 29.53 8.74 -19.86
CA THR A 168 28.10 8.38 -19.72
C THR A 168 27.18 9.31 -20.54
N ILE A 169 27.58 10.56 -20.76
CA ILE A 169 26.77 11.56 -21.47
C ILE A 169 26.55 11.27 -22.95
N PRO A 170 27.57 11.00 -23.78
CA PRO A 170 27.36 10.75 -25.20
C PRO A 170 26.54 9.48 -25.46
N MET A 171 26.58 8.50 -24.55
CA MET A 171 25.69 7.33 -24.63
C MET A 171 24.24 7.65 -24.24
N GLY A 172 24.01 8.78 -23.57
CA GLY A 172 22.71 9.17 -23.04
C GLY A 172 22.15 8.20 -21.98
N TRP A 173 22.99 7.30 -21.48
CA TRP A 173 22.63 6.29 -20.48
C TRP A 173 22.20 6.91 -19.17
N PHE A 174 22.79 8.04 -18.78
CA PHE A 174 22.43 8.71 -17.54
C PHE A 174 20.97 9.16 -17.54
N VAL A 175 20.48 9.75 -18.63
CA VAL A 175 19.08 10.19 -18.73
C VAL A 175 18.14 8.99 -18.57
N ARG A 176 18.45 7.87 -19.24
CA ARG A 176 17.66 6.64 -19.12
C ARG A 176 17.71 6.06 -17.72
N PHE A 177 18.87 6.04 -17.09
CA PHE A 177 19.07 5.57 -15.72
C PHE A 177 18.31 6.42 -14.71
N VAL A 178 18.37 7.75 -14.84
CA VAL A 178 17.62 8.69 -14.00
C VAL A 178 16.11 8.54 -14.20
N LEU A 179 15.64 8.37 -15.43
CA LEU A 179 14.22 8.11 -15.70
C LEU A 179 13.76 6.80 -15.07
N VAL A 180 14.55 5.73 -15.18
CA VAL A 180 14.25 4.44 -14.55
C VAL A 180 14.25 4.58 -13.02
N LEU A 181 15.22 5.28 -12.44
CA LEU A 181 15.27 5.55 -11.00
C LEU A 181 14.07 6.37 -10.52
N PHE A 182 13.72 7.46 -11.21
CA PHE A 182 12.55 8.26 -10.85
C PHE A 182 11.25 7.48 -11.03
N GLY A 183 11.12 6.69 -12.09
CA GLY A 183 9.99 5.78 -12.27
C GLY A 183 9.90 4.77 -11.14
N PHE A 184 11.01 4.17 -10.76
CA PHE A 184 11.10 3.24 -9.63
C PHE A 184 10.74 3.91 -8.31
N MET A 185 11.33 5.06 -7.99
CA MET A 185 11.02 5.83 -6.78
C MET A 185 9.56 6.28 -6.75
N GLY A 186 9.00 6.66 -7.89
CA GLY A 186 7.59 7.00 -8.03
C GLY A 186 6.69 5.82 -7.67
N VAL A 187 6.89 4.66 -8.30
CA VAL A 187 6.13 3.43 -7.97
C VAL A 187 6.33 3.02 -6.51
N TRP A 188 7.56 3.10 -6.01
CA TRP A 188 7.89 2.77 -4.62
C TRP A 188 7.14 3.67 -3.62
N SER A 189 7.06 4.97 -3.91
CA SER A 189 6.33 5.91 -3.05
C SER A 189 4.84 5.56 -2.95
N VAL A 190 4.21 5.13 -4.06
CA VAL A 190 2.81 4.69 -4.09
C VAL A 190 2.63 3.42 -3.27
N LEU A 191 3.54 2.45 -3.40
CA LEU A 191 3.49 1.20 -2.61
C LEU A 191 3.60 1.46 -1.11
N VAL A 192 4.56 2.29 -0.69
CA VAL A 192 4.72 2.68 0.72
C VAL A 192 3.46 3.38 1.22
N PHE A 193 2.90 4.31 0.42
CA PHE A 193 1.67 5.00 0.76
C PHE A 193 0.49 4.02 0.98
N VAL A 194 0.27 3.08 0.06
CA VAL A 194 -0.81 2.08 0.17
C VAL A 194 -0.61 1.20 1.41
N ALA A 195 0.62 0.77 1.70
CA ALA A 195 0.92 -0.03 2.88
C ALA A 195 0.63 0.77 4.17
N THR A 196 1.12 2.00 4.28
CA THR A 196 0.86 2.87 5.44
C THR A 196 -0.63 3.18 5.59
N PHE A 197 -1.34 3.40 4.49
CA PHE A 197 -2.79 3.63 4.48
C PHE A 197 -3.56 2.41 5.00
N ALA A 198 -3.26 1.21 4.50
CA ALA A 198 -3.91 -0.02 4.94
C ALA A 198 -3.68 -0.27 6.45
N VAL A 199 -2.44 -0.06 6.92
CA VAL A 199 -2.10 -0.14 8.34
C VAL A 199 -2.91 0.88 9.15
N ALA A 200 -2.96 2.14 8.72
CA ALA A 200 -3.71 3.19 9.41
C ALA A 200 -5.22 2.89 9.46
N VAL A 201 -5.81 2.41 8.37
CA VAL A 201 -7.24 2.01 8.32
C VAL A 201 -7.49 0.84 9.26
N PHE A 202 -6.60 -0.16 9.28
CA PHE A 202 -6.72 -1.32 10.17
C PHE A 202 -6.67 -0.92 11.65
N PHE A 203 -5.68 -0.12 12.06
CA PHE A 203 -5.57 0.36 13.44
C PHE A 203 -6.73 1.27 13.83
N ARG A 204 -7.19 2.14 12.91
CA ARG A 204 -8.38 2.97 13.14
C ARG A 204 -9.63 2.11 13.33
N GLY A 205 -9.85 1.11 12.48
CA GLY A 205 -10.96 0.17 12.59
C GLY A 205 -10.96 -0.58 13.92
N LEU A 206 -9.80 -1.09 14.36
CA LEU A 206 -9.67 -1.72 15.67
C LEU A 206 -10.00 -0.77 16.82
N SER A 207 -9.53 0.49 16.77
CA SER A 207 -9.77 1.47 17.83
C SER A 207 -11.24 1.91 17.94
N VAL A 208 -11.98 1.94 16.83
CA VAL A 208 -13.41 2.27 16.81
C VAL A 208 -14.22 1.09 17.33
N SER A 209 -13.90 -0.12 16.87
CA SER A 209 -14.55 -1.35 17.32
C SER A 209 -14.43 -1.53 18.83
N THR A 210 -13.24 -1.34 19.42
CA THR A 210 -13.07 -1.46 20.88
C THR A 210 -13.89 -0.45 21.67
N ARG A 211 -14.01 0.79 21.20
CA ARG A 211 -14.83 1.83 21.85
C ARG A 211 -16.32 1.47 21.83
N GLU A 212 -16.83 1.02 20.68
CA GLU A 212 -18.22 0.59 20.57
C GLU A 212 -18.49 -0.61 21.50
N TYR A 213 -17.61 -1.62 21.51
CA TYR A 213 -17.73 -2.76 22.43
C TYR A 213 -17.70 -2.35 23.91
N GLU A 214 -16.86 -1.38 24.29
CA GLU A 214 -16.81 -0.86 25.66
C GLU A 214 -18.10 -0.12 26.04
N GLU A 215 -18.68 0.67 25.13
CA GLU A 215 -19.96 1.35 25.35
C GLU A 215 -21.11 0.34 25.47
N TYR A 216 -21.19 -0.64 24.59
CA TYR A 216 -22.18 -1.71 24.68
C TYR A 216 -22.05 -2.50 25.98
N ARG A 217 -20.81 -2.80 26.43
CA ARG A 217 -20.58 -3.47 27.71
C ARG A 217 -21.03 -2.63 28.91
N LYS A 218 -20.77 -1.31 28.88
CA LYS A 218 -21.23 -0.38 29.94
C LYS A 218 -22.75 -0.29 30.00
N LEU A 219 -23.41 -0.23 28.84
CA LEU A 219 -24.88 -0.22 28.76
C LEU A 219 -25.48 -1.54 29.27
N ALA A 220 -24.91 -2.68 28.89
CA ALA A 220 -25.36 -3.99 29.37
C ALA A 220 -25.21 -4.13 30.89
N LEU A 221 -24.09 -3.64 31.46
CA LEU A 221 -23.87 -3.65 32.90
C LEU A 221 -24.86 -2.74 33.65
N ARG A 222 -25.14 -1.54 33.12
CA ARG A 222 -26.15 -0.64 33.70
C ARG A 222 -27.55 -1.24 33.66
N SER A 223 -27.95 -1.80 32.51
CA SER A 223 -29.24 -2.50 32.37
C SER A 223 -29.39 -3.65 33.38
N LYS A 224 -28.32 -4.43 33.59
CA LYS A 224 -28.31 -5.51 34.60
C LYS A 224 -28.45 -4.98 36.03
N GLN A 225 -27.77 -3.88 36.37
CA GLN A 225 -27.90 -3.25 37.68
C GLN A 225 -29.31 -2.67 37.91
N GLU A 226 -29.88 -2.02 36.90
CA GLU A 226 -31.25 -1.50 36.95
C GLU A 226 -32.27 -2.62 37.12
N ALA A 227 -32.15 -3.71 36.36
CA ALA A 227 -33.01 -4.89 36.52
C ALA A 227 -32.91 -5.49 37.93
N GLN A 228 -31.72 -5.57 38.52
CA GLN A 228 -31.53 -6.04 39.89
C GLN A 228 -32.18 -5.12 40.93
N ASN A 229 -32.10 -3.81 40.75
CA ASN A 229 -32.74 -2.85 41.64
C ASN A 229 -34.26 -2.96 41.56
N ILE A 230 -34.83 -3.06 40.34
CA ILE A 230 -36.27 -3.27 40.14
C ILE A 230 -36.73 -4.58 40.79
N ILE A 231 -35.96 -5.66 40.65
CA ILE A 231 -36.28 -6.95 41.29
C ILE A 231 -36.32 -6.78 42.82
N LYS A 232 -35.34 -6.09 43.42
CA LYS A 232 -35.33 -5.84 44.88
C LYS A 232 -36.53 -5.02 45.33
N ASP A 233 -36.88 -3.96 44.60
CA ASP A 233 -38.02 -3.10 44.91
C ASP A 233 -39.35 -3.88 44.83
N LEU A 234 -39.49 -4.73 43.80
CA LEU A 234 -40.67 -5.60 43.64
C LEU A 234 -40.74 -6.72 44.69
N GLU A 235 -39.61 -7.32 45.07
CA GLU A 235 -39.54 -8.32 46.15
C GLU A 235 -39.92 -7.72 47.51
N ALA A 236 -39.46 -6.50 47.81
CA ALA A 236 -39.86 -5.77 49.01
C ALA A 236 -41.35 -5.41 49.00
N ALA A 237 -41.86 -4.92 47.86
CA ALA A 237 -43.27 -4.57 47.70
C ALA A 237 -44.20 -5.77 47.82
N LYS A 238 -43.78 -6.95 47.32
CA LYS A 238 -44.54 -8.21 47.42
C LYS A 238 -44.89 -8.59 48.87
N GLN A 239 -44.08 -8.18 49.85
CA GLN A 239 -44.33 -8.43 51.28
C GLN A 239 -45.27 -7.39 51.92
N GLY A 240 -45.59 -6.29 51.22
CA GLY A 240 -46.44 -5.21 51.72
C GLY A 240 -47.94 -5.39 51.46
N THR A 241 -48.71 -4.33 51.72
CA THR A 241 -50.14 -4.23 51.37
C THR A 241 -50.32 -3.98 49.86
N VAL A 242 -51.53 -4.22 49.35
CA VAL A 242 -51.86 -4.03 47.91
C VAL A 242 -51.54 -2.61 47.43
N ASP A 243 -51.78 -1.59 48.25
CA ASP A 243 -51.48 -0.20 47.89
C ASP A 243 -49.98 0.05 47.71
N ILE A 244 -49.14 -0.58 48.56
CA ILE A 244 -47.67 -0.52 48.46
C ILE A 244 -47.20 -1.27 47.20
N MET A 245 -47.80 -2.43 46.90
CA MET A 245 -47.54 -3.17 45.66
C MET A 245 -47.88 -2.34 44.42
N LYS A 246 -49.09 -1.78 44.35
CA LYS A 246 -49.53 -0.97 43.21
C LYS A 246 -48.65 0.27 43.02
N LYS A 247 -48.26 0.94 44.11
CA LYS A 247 -47.35 2.09 44.05
C LYS A 247 -45.97 1.69 43.49
N ALA A 248 -45.36 0.64 44.03
CA ALA A 248 -44.05 0.16 43.56
C ALA A 248 -44.08 -0.33 42.10
N ILE A 249 -45.18 -0.95 41.67
CA ILE A 249 -45.37 -1.33 40.25
C ILE A 249 -45.45 -0.09 39.37
N SER A 250 -46.23 0.93 39.77
CA SER A 250 -46.38 2.16 38.99
C SER A 250 -45.06 2.93 38.83
N GLU A 251 -44.24 3.00 39.88
CA GLU A 251 -42.93 3.69 39.87
C GLU A 251 -41.88 2.96 39.01
N ASN A 252 -42.05 1.65 38.80
CA ASN A 252 -41.11 0.82 38.03
C ASN A 252 -41.64 0.40 36.65
N LEU A 253 -42.86 0.78 36.29
CA LEU A 253 -43.52 0.37 35.05
C LEU A 253 -42.76 0.88 33.83
N GLU A 254 -42.35 2.15 33.81
CA GLU A 254 -41.61 2.72 32.66
C GLU A 254 -40.20 2.13 32.53
N LYS A 255 -39.52 1.89 33.66
CA LYS A 255 -38.17 1.32 33.69
C LYS A 255 -38.15 -0.13 33.18
N THR A 256 -39.18 -0.90 33.51
CA THR A 256 -39.31 -2.27 33.02
C THR A 256 -39.60 -2.35 31.53
N LYS A 257 -40.30 -1.37 30.94
CA LYS A 257 -40.50 -1.31 29.47
C LYS A 257 -39.18 -1.20 28.70
N ALA A 258 -38.21 -0.47 29.25
CA ALA A 258 -36.90 -0.29 28.64
C ALA A 258 -36.02 -1.56 28.71
N ILE A 259 -36.36 -2.49 29.61
CA ILE A 259 -35.55 -3.69 29.89
C ILE A 259 -36.21 -4.94 29.29
N ASP A 260 -37.51 -5.13 29.51
CA ASP A 260 -38.27 -6.29 29.05
C ASP A 260 -39.75 -5.92 28.82
N GLU A 261 -40.17 -5.93 27.56
CA GLU A 261 -41.53 -5.58 27.15
C GLU A 261 -42.59 -6.56 27.68
N THR A 262 -42.21 -7.82 27.92
CA THR A 262 -43.12 -8.84 28.45
C THR A 262 -43.34 -8.64 29.94
N ALA A 263 -42.28 -8.37 30.71
CA ALA A 263 -42.39 -8.02 32.12
C ALA A 263 -43.23 -6.76 32.32
N HIS A 264 -43.06 -5.76 31.44
CA HIS A 264 -43.88 -4.55 31.44
C HIS A 264 -45.38 -4.83 31.27
N ARG A 265 -45.76 -5.71 30.34
CA ARG A 265 -47.16 -6.12 30.13
C ARG A 265 -47.74 -6.85 31.35
N ILE A 266 -46.96 -7.73 31.97
CA ILE A 266 -47.37 -8.48 33.18
C ILE A 266 -47.58 -7.52 34.35
N LEU A 267 -46.70 -6.55 34.55
CA LEU A 267 -46.82 -5.54 35.60
C LEU A 267 -48.01 -4.61 35.36
N ASN A 268 -48.28 -4.24 34.12
CA ASN A 268 -49.47 -3.45 33.79
C ASN A 268 -50.78 -4.22 34.07
N ALA A 269 -50.81 -5.52 33.79
CA ALA A 269 -51.93 -6.38 34.18
C ALA A 269 -52.10 -6.45 35.70
N ALA A 270 -50.99 -6.48 36.45
CA ALA A 270 -51.04 -6.46 37.92
C ALA A 270 -51.63 -5.15 38.49
N LEU A 271 -51.43 -4.00 37.85
CA LEU A 271 -52.05 -2.73 38.27
C LEU A 271 -53.58 -2.75 38.17
N LEU A 272 -54.11 -3.46 37.18
CA LEU A 272 -55.53 -3.54 36.88
C LEU A 272 -56.28 -4.55 37.78
N SER A 273 -55.57 -5.47 38.43
CA SER A 273 -56.18 -6.43 39.35
C SER A 273 -56.47 -5.81 40.73
N ASN A 274 -57.56 -6.24 41.35
CA ASN A 274 -57.93 -5.90 42.73
C ASN A 274 -57.73 -7.07 43.71
N ASP A 275 -57.35 -8.24 43.21
CA ASP A 275 -57.08 -9.43 44.03
C ASP A 275 -55.61 -9.43 44.51
N PRO A 276 -55.35 -9.35 45.83
CA PRO A 276 -53.99 -9.37 46.37
C PRO A 276 -53.16 -10.58 45.92
N ASP A 277 -53.78 -11.76 45.79
CA ASP A 277 -53.07 -13.00 45.48
C ASP A 277 -52.74 -13.08 43.99
N GLU A 278 -53.61 -12.56 43.13
CA GLU A 278 -53.36 -12.42 41.70
C GLU A 278 -52.22 -11.41 41.44
N VAL A 279 -52.23 -10.25 42.13
CA VAL A 279 -51.16 -9.25 42.05
C VAL A 279 -49.82 -9.86 42.47
N ARG A 280 -49.77 -10.61 43.58
CA ARG A 280 -48.54 -11.30 44.03
C ARG A 280 -48.03 -12.33 43.03
N LYS A 281 -48.93 -13.08 42.38
CA LYS A 281 -48.59 -14.05 41.35
C LYS A 281 -47.99 -13.37 40.12
N LEU A 282 -48.62 -12.32 39.61
CA LEU A 282 -48.14 -11.55 38.46
C LEU A 282 -46.80 -10.85 38.73
N ILE A 283 -46.62 -10.27 39.93
CA ILE A 283 -45.33 -9.72 40.36
C ILE A 283 -44.24 -10.81 40.36
N SER A 284 -44.55 -12.01 40.85
CA SER A 284 -43.59 -13.12 40.88
C SER A 284 -43.19 -13.58 39.47
N GLU A 285 -44.15 -13.60 38.55
CA GLU A 285 -43.91 -13.91 37.14
C GLU A 285 -43.04 -12.85 36.46
N ALA A 286 -43.32 -11.57 36.70
CA ALA A 286 -42.51 -10.46 36.21
C ALA A 286 -41.07 -10.50 36.78
N ILE A 287 -40.89 -10.78 38.07
CA ILE A 287 -39.58 -10.96 38.70
C ILE A 287 -38.81 -12.10 38.02
N ASN A 288 -39.45 -13.25 37.78
CA ASN A 288 -38.80 -14.38 37.11
C ASN A 288 -38.38 -14.05 35.66
N LYS A 289 -39.20 -13.29 34.92
CA LYS A 289 -38.86 -12.82 33.57
C LYS A 289 -37.68 -11.85 33.59
N LEU A 290 -37.72 -10.85 34.47
CA LEU A 290 -36.63 -9.89 34.65
C LEU A 290 -35.32 -10.60 35.05
N ARG A 291 -35.38 -11.56 35.98
CA ARG A 291 -34.21 -12.35 36.39
C ARG A 291 -33.59 -13.12 35.21
N LYS A 292 -34.43 -13.71 34.36
CA LYS A 292 -34.00 -14.41 33.13
C LYS A 292 -33.45 -13.46 32.06
N SER A 293 -33.96 -12.23 31.97
CA SER A 293 -33.42 -11.20 31.07
C SER A 293 -32.07 -10.64 31.54
N SER A 294 -31.80 -10.70 32.86
CA SER A 294 -30.59 -10.19 33.49
C SER A 294 -29.45 -11.20 33.62
N SER A 295 -29.75 -12.49 33.44
CA SER A 295 -28.80 -13.62 33.54
C SER A 295 -28.05 -13.82 32.24
#